data_AF-A0A7W0UGF7-F1
#
_entry.id   AF-A0A7W0UGF7-F1
#
_cell.length_a   1.000
_cell.length_b   1.000
_cell.length_c   1.000
_cell.angle_alpha   90.00
_cell.angle_beta   90.00
_cell.angle_gamma   90.00
#
_symmetry.space_group_name_H-M   'P 1'
#
loop_
_entity.id
_entity.type
_entity.pdbx_description
1 polymer ?
#
loop_
_entity_poly.entity_id
_entity_poly.type
_entity_poly.pdbx_seq_one_letter_code
_entity_poly.pdbx_strand_id
1 'polypeptide(L)'
;FKNACGVYDGPALHWLVTACTAPDGSYWAVQAWQRMLPNYGVAPSPATSAWELRLSHWEGPIAELTVNLNWAYRRFHHIFGSYTYLGQPVHGFKATSVGVPLDSFGRNLYVDTFESAYGGGWKRENSFLMHRGSGAFCYGFYKHQWAGSSHPSGMGKRYRATIIGPGVTPDIFWAADALGAYDRDFDLTQHELQKQFYSGTKACRAV
;
A
#
# COMPACT_ATOMS: atom_id res chain seq x y z
N PHE A 1 14.42 6.30 34.89
CA PHE A 1 14.30 5.01 34.18
C PHE A 1 15.57 4.78 33.36
N LYS A 2 16.12 3.57 33.34
CA LYS A 2 17.26 3.22 32.45
C LYS A 2 16.71 2.73 31.11
N ASN A 3 17.36 3.11 30.01
CA ASN A 3 17.00 2.59 28.68
C ASN A 3 17.23 1.07 28.65
N ALA A 4 16.19 0.32 28.30
CA ALA A 4 16.22 -1.14 28.22
C ALA A 4 16.22 -1.66 26.77
N CYS A 5 16.25 -0.76 25.78
CA CYS A 5 16.31 -1.12 24.36
C CYS A 5 17.64 -1.80 24.01
N GLY A 6 17.56 -3.04 23.53
CA GLY A 6 18.66 -3.72 22.85
C GLY A 6 18.77 -3.33 21.38
N VAL A 7 19.78 -3.88 20.69
CA VAL A 7 19.92 -3.75 19.23
C VAL A 7 18.74 -4.43 18.57
N TYR A 8 18.09 -3.75 17.62
CA TYR A 8 16.99 -4.32 16.85
C TYR A 8 17.47 -5.47 15.96
N ASP A 9 16.85 -6.64 16.12
CA ASP A 9 17.13 -7.85 15.35
C ASP A 9 15.88 -8.41 14.63
N GLY A 10 14.82 -7.60 14.52
CA GLY A 10 13.59 -7.97 13.83
C GLY A 10 13.64 -7.83 12.30
N PRO A 11 12.50 -7.99 11.61
CA PRO A 11 12.39 -7.86 10.16
C PRO A 11 12.86 -6.50 9.63
N ALA A 12 13.30 -6.45 8.37
CA ALA A 12 13.64 -5.17 7.74
C ALA A 12 12.40 -4.25 7.67
N LEU A 13 12.53 -3.04 8.20
CA LEU A 13 11.49 -2.02 8.17
C LEU A 13 11.90 -0.86 7.26
N HIS A 14 10.98 -0.45 6.39
CA HIS A 14 11.09 0.80 5.64
C HIS A 14 10.59 1.97 6.47
N TRP A 15 10.92 3.20 6.06
CA TRP A 15 10.54 4.41 6.78
C TRP A 15 11.09 4.48 8.21
N LEU A 16 12.07 3.64 8.56
CA LEU A 16 12.56 3.48 9.91
C LEU A 16 13.29 4.74 10.40
N VAL A 17 12.86 5.24 11.56
CA VAL A 17 13.56 6.28 12.32
C VAL A 17 14.42 5.64 13.40
N THR A 18 13.82 4.74 14.18
CA THR A 18 14.51 3.99 15.23
C THR A 18 13.72 2.72 15.56
N ALA A 19 14.40 1.68 16.02
CA ALA A 19 13.78 0.48 16.53
C ALA A 19 14.67 -0.16 17.61
N CYS A 20 14.07 -1.02 18.43
CA CYS A 20 14.80 -1.81 19.40
C CYS A 20 14.11 -3.13 19.71
N THR A 21 14.89 -4.10 20.19
CA THR A 21 14.39 -5.33 20.81
C THR A 21 14.33 -5.12 22.32
N ALA A 22 13.16 -5.30 22.90
CA ALA A 22 12.91 -5.17 24.34
C ALA A 22 13.40 -6.42 25.09
N PRO A 23 13.62 -6.34 26.43
CA PRO A 23 14.12 -7.49 27.21
C PRO A 23 13.21 -8.72 27.21
N ASP A 24 11.90 -8.53 26.95
CA ASP A 24 10.93 -9.61 26.82
C ASP A 24 10.93 -10.27 25.43
N GLY A 25 11.78 -9.79 24.51
CA GLY A 25 11.87 -10.25 23.12
C GLY A 25 10.89 -9.58 22.16
N SER A 26 10.03 -8.68 22.64
CA SER A 26 9.16 -7.88 21.78
C SER A 26 9.93 -6.77 21.06
N TYR A 27 9.33 -6.21 20.03
CA TYR A 27 9.95 -5.19 19.18
C TYR A 27 9.24 -3.85 19.31
N TRP A 28 10.01 -2.78 19.36
CA TRP A 28 9.52 -1.40 19.21
C TRP A 28 10.09 -0.80 17.93
N ALA A 29 9.28 -0.08 17.17
CA ALA A 29 9.74 0.69 16.02
C ALA A 29 8.99 2.01 15.88
N VAL A 30 9.71 3.02 15.41
CA VAL A 30 9.17 4.30 14.95
C VAL A 30 9.43 4.41 13.46
N GLN A 31 8.36 4.56 12.69
CA GLN A 31 8.41 4.84 11.25
C GLN A 31 7.94 6.27 10.98
N ALA A 32 8.48 6.90 9.94
CA ALA A 32 8.12 8.25 9.52
C ALA A 32 7.86 8.31 8.01
N TRP A 33 6.67 8.75 7.61
CA TRP A 33 6.33 8.97 6.20
C TRP A 33 5.13 9.92 6.03
N GLN A 34 4.95 10.43 4.81
CA GLN A 34 3.89 11.39 4.46
C GLN A 34 2.63 10.66 3.99
N ARG A 35 1.77 10.29 4.93
CA ARG A 35 0.53 9.56 4.64
C ARG A 35 -0.50 10.40 3.89
N MET A 36 -0.63 11.68 4.23
CA MET A 36 -1.73 12.55 3.80
C MET A 36 -1.52 13.24 2.44
N LEU A 37 -0.55 12.81 1.64
CA LEU A 37 -0.33 13.38 0.31
C LEU A 37 -1.60 13.27 -0.56
N PRO A 38 -1.95 14.32 -1.34
CA PRO A 38 -3.12 14.28 -2.22
C PRO A 38 -2.95 13.26 -3.34
N ASN A 39 -4.04 12.62 -3.75
CA ASN A 39 -4.03 11.65 -4.85
C ASN A 39 -3.76 12.30 -6.21
N TYR A 40 -3.35 11.47 -7.18
CA TYR A 40 -3.14 11.82 -8.59
C TYR A 40 -2.10 12.93 -8.81
N GLY A 41 -1.05 12.94 -7.98
CA GLY A 41 0.06 13.88 -8.12
C GLY A 41 -0.27 15.34 -7.82
N VAL A 42 -1.46 15.62 -7.27
CA VAL A 42 -1.86 16.98 -6.90
C VAL A 42 -0.90 17.54 -5.84
N ALA A 43 -0.51 18.80 -6.01
CA ALA A 43 0.45 19.46 -5.13
C ALA A 43 -0.07 19.48 -3.68
N PRO A 44 0.76 19.04 -2.70
CA PRO A 44 0.36 19.06 -1.30
C PRO A 44 0.39 20.48 -0.73
N SER A 45 -0.51 20.76 0.20
CA SER A 45 -0.36 21.84 1.17
C SER A 45 0.53 21.41 2.34
N PRO A 46 1.05 22.34 3.18
CA PRO A 46 1.81 22.00 4.38
C PRO A 46 1.11 21.01 5.32
N ALA A 47 -0.23 21.08 5.41
CA ALA A 47 -1.01 20.16 6.23
C ALA A 47 -1.00 18.72 5.67
N THR A 48 -1.07 18.58 4.34
CA THR A 48 -1.09 17.27 3.66
C THR A 48 0.30 16.67 3.45
N SER A 49 1.36 17.49 3.48
CA SER A 49 2.76 17.04 3.40
C SER A 49 3.41 16.84 4.77
N ALA A 50 2.64 16.85 5.86
CA ALA A 50 3.18 16.56 7.18
C ALA A 50 3.75 15.14 7.24
N TRP A 51 4.92 15.00 7.88
CA TRP A 51 5.48 13.70 8.23
C TRP A 51 4.78 13.19 9.49
N GLU A 52 4.24 11.97 9.41
CA GLU A 52 3.60 11.30 10.53
C GLU A 52 4.61 10.35 11.18
N LEU A 53 4.77 10.45 12.50
CA LEU A 53 5.49 9.43 13.28
C LEU A 53 4.51 8.35 13.70
N ARG A 54 4.89 7.10 13.47
CA ARG A 54 4.07 5.93 13.75
C ARG A 54 4.85 4.98 14.64
N LEU A 55 4.30 4.74 15.83
CA LEU A 55 4.88 3.87 16.84
C LEU A 55 4.22 2.50 16.76
N SER A 56 5.04 1.46 16.73
CA SER A 56 4.60 0.07 16.74
C SER A 56 5.30 -0.68 17.86
N HIS A 57 4.57 -1.61 18.48
CA HIS A 57 5.06 -2.54 19.49
C HIS A 57 4.47 -3.91 19.19
N TRP A 58 5.29 -4.92 18.90
CA TRP A 58 4.77 -6.21 18.48
C TRP A 58 5.66 -7.38 18.89
N GLU A 59 5.06 -8.56 18.84
CA GLU A 59 5.73 -9.86 18.97
C GLU A 59 5.35 -10.73 17.77
N GLY A 60 6.25 -11.62 17.36
CA GLY A 60 6.01 -12.54 16.26
C GLY A 60 6.04 -11.88 14.87
N PRO A 61 5.35 -12.48 13.87
CA PRO A 61 5.41 -12.02 12.48
C PRO A 61 4.69 -10.69 12.28
N ILE A 62 5.10 -9.94 11.25
CA ILE A 62 4.39 -8.74 10.79
C ILE A 62 3.33 -9.09 9.75
N ALA A 63 2.46 -8.14 9.42
CA ALA A 63 1.47 -8.32 8.36
C ALA A 63 2.11 -8.44 6.98
N GLU A 64 1.48 -9.20 6.09
CA GLU A 64 1.95 -9.47 4.74
C GLU A 64 1.12 -8.69 3.72
N LEU A 65 1.80 -7.84 2.96
CA LEU A 65 1.26 -7.18 1.78
C LEU A 65 1.84 -7.85 0.54
N THR A 66 1.00 -8.57 -0.20
CA THR A 66 1.36 -9.08 -1.52
C THR A 66 0.81 -8.15 -2.59
N VAL A 67 1.68 -7.72 -3.51
CA VAL A 67 1.32 -6.88 -4.66
C VAL A 67 1.95 -7.45 -5.92
N ASN A 68 1.12 -7.66 -6.92
CA ASN A 68 1.45 -8.16 -8.25
C ASN A 68 1.12 -7.08 -9.29
N LEU A 69 1.78 -7.15 -10.44
CA LEU A 69 1.61 -6.22 -11.56
C LEU A 69 1.16 -6.99 -12.79
N ASN A 70 0.24 -6.44 -13.57
CA ASN A 70 -0.11 -6.88 -14.91
C ASN A 70 -0.62 -5.71 -15.76
N TRP A 71 -1.19 -5.98 -16.93
CA TRP A 71 -1.82 -4.95 -17.75
C TRP A 71 -3.34 -5.07 -17.77
N ALA A 72 -4.02 -3.96 -17.58
CA ALA A 72 -5.41 -3.82 -17.97
C ALA A 72 -5.52 -3.30 -19.41
N TYR A 73 -6.42 -3.90 -20.19
CA TYR A 73 -6.62 -3.56 -21.60
C TYR A 73 -5.33 -3.64 -22.43
N ARG A 74 -4.35 -4.47 -22.01
CA ARG A 74 -3.03 -4.64 -22.64
C ARG A 74 -2.23 -3.34 -22.77
N ARG A 75 -2.56 -2.33 -21.96
CA ARG A 75 -2.02 -0.97 -22.11
C ARG A 75 -1.70 -0.33 -20.78
N PHE A 76 -2.64 -0.36 -19.84
CA PHE A 76 -2.48 0.33 -18.56
C PHE A 76 -1.87 -0.61 -17.56
N HIS A 77 -0.89 -0.13 -16.78
CA HIS A 77 -0.43 -0.91 -15.64
C HIS A 77 -1.60 -1.11 -14.68
N HIS A 78 -1.62 -2.29 -14.07
CA HIS A 78 -2.60 -2.68 -13.09
C HIS A 78 -1.87 -3.39 -11.96
N ILE A 79 -2.28 -3.13 -10.73
CA ILE A 79 -1.78 -3.80 -9.54
C ILE A 79 -2.90 -4.51 -8.81
N PHE A 80 -2.58 -5.64 -8.23
CA PHE A 80 -3.50 -6.40 -7.40
C PHE A 80 -2.78 -7.21 -6.34
N GLY A 81 -3.54 -7.63 -5.34
CA GLY A 81 -3.05 -8.57 -4.36
C GLY A 81 -3.90 -8.54 -3.12
N SER A 82 -3.27 -8.80 -1.98
CA SER A 82 -3.96 -8.90 -0.70
C SER A 82 -3.13 -8.35 0.44
N TYR A 83 -3.82 -8.03 1.52
CA TYR A 83 -3.23 -7.70 2.80
C TYR A 83 -3.75 -8.63 3.88
N THR A 84 -2.84 -9.34 4.55
CA THR A 84 -3.19 -10.33 5.56
C THR A 84 -2.34 -10.19 6.81
N TYR A 85 -2.85 -10.69 7.92
CA TYR A 85 -2.10 -10.83 9.16
C TYR A 85 -2.46 -12.15 9.81
N LEU A 86 -1.46 -12.97 10.10
CA LEU A 86 -1.65 -14.35 10.59
C LEU A 86 -2.59 -15.18 9.69
N GLY A 87 -2.45 -15.01 8.37
CA GLY A 87 -3.28 -15.67 7.36
C GLY A 87 -4.72 -15.16 7.26
N GLN A 88 -5.11 -14.15 8.06
CA GLN A 88 -6.45 -13.57 8.04
C GLN A 88 -6.50 -12.28 7.22
N PRO A 89 -7.56 -12.04 6.44
CA PRO A 89 -7.68 -10.85 5.62
C PRO A 89 -7.84 -9.58 6.46
N VAL A 90 -7.08 -8.54 6.13
CA VAL A 90 -7.12 -7.26 6.83
C VAL A 90 -7.96 -6.27 6.02
N HIS A 91 -9.13 -5.89 6.53
CA HIS A 91 -10.04 -4.96 5.85
C HIS A 91 -10.88 -4.13 6.84
N GLY A 92 -11.43 -3.00 6.37
CA GLY A 92 -12.32 -2.15 7.18
C GLY A 92 -13.77 -2.62 7.17
N PHE A 93 -14.63 -1.96 7.95
CA PHE A 93 -16.06 -2.27 8.07
C PHE A 93 -16.95 -1.08 7.69
N LYS A 94 -16.46 0.15 7.85
CA LYS A 94 -17.14 1.41 7.55
C LYS A 94 -16.17 2.42 6.96
N ALA A 95 -16.61 3.12 5.93
CA ALA A 95 -15.87 4.19 5.29
C ALA A 95 -16.83 5.23 4.72
N THR A 96 -16.32 6.44 4.46
CA THR A 96 -17.04 7.44 3.67
C THR A 96 -17.17 6.98 2.21
N SER A 97 -18.03 7.65 1.43
CA SER A 97 -18.18 7.41 -0.01
C SER A 97 -16.88 7.63 -0.81
N VAL A 98 -15.93 8.38 -0.25
CA VAL A 98 -14.62 8.66 -0.85
C VAL A 98 -13.50 7.81 -0.26
N GLY A 99 -13.82 6.77 0.50
CA GLY A 99 -12.86 5.76 0.96
C GLY A 99 -12.04 6.16 2.19
N VAL A 100 -12.51 7.12 3.00
CA VAL A 100 -11.89 7.44 4.29
C VAL A 100 -12.42 6.45 5.35
N PRO A 101 -11.55 5.71 6.05
CA PRO A 101 -11.96 4.83 7.15
C PRO A 101 -12.76 5.57 8.23
N LEU A 102 -13.83 4.95 8.72
CA LEU A 102 -14.66 5.45 9.83
C LEU A 102 -14.64 4.51 11.05
N ASP A 103 -13.76 3.52 11.04
CA ASP A 103 -13.58 2.55 12.10
C ASP A 103 -12.09 2.38 12.42
N SER A 104 -11.77 1.77 13.56
CA SER A 104 -10.40 1.56 14.03
C SER A 104 -9.67 0.43 13.33
N PHE A 105 -10.37 -0.33 12.48
CA PHE A 105 -9.74 -1.36 11.66
C PHE A 105 -9.24 -0.68 10.39
N GLY A 106 -10.13 -0.19 9.53
CA GLY A 106 -9.88 0.34 8.19
C GLY A 106 -8.58 1.15 8.02
N ARG A 107 -7.80 0.79 7.01
CA ARG A 107 -6.58 1.48 6.62
C ARG A 107 -6.47 1.49 5.10
N ASN A 108 -6.00 2.59 4.54
CA ASN A 108 -5.74 2.69 3.10
C ASN A 108 -4.39 2.05 2.78
N LEU A 109 -4.30 1.43 1.60
CA LEU A 109 -3.05 1.23 0.90
C LEU A 109 -2.73 2.51 0.14
N TYR A 110 -1.55 3.04 0.35
CA TYR A 110 -1.07 4.26 -0.28
C TYR A 110 -0.07 3.89 -1.35
N VAL A 111 -0.44 4.15 -2.61
CA VAL A 111 0.38 3.82 -3.78
C VAL A 111 1.04 5.10 -4.26
N ASP A 112 2.36 5.08 -4.38
CA ASP A 112 3.12 6.16 -5.01
C ASP A 112 3.79 5.66 -6.30
N THR A 113 3.93 6.56 -7.25
CA THR A 113 4.54 6.35 -8.57
C THR A 113 5.76 7.26 -8.73
N PHE A 114 6.83 6.74 -9.31
CA PHE A 114 8.08 7.46 -9.52
C PHE A 114 8.25 7.84 -10.99
N GLU A 115 8.60 9.11 -11.26
CA GLU A 115 8.86 9.62 -12.63
C GLU A 115 7.71 9.33 -13.60
N SER A 116 6.51 9.77 -13.24
CA SER A 116 5.28 9.58 -14.02
C SER A 116 4.84 10.89 -14.68
N ALA A 117 3.66 10.88 -15.34
CA ALA A 117 3.04 12.08 -15.87
C ALA A 117 2.68 13.13 -14.80
N TYR A 118 2.77 12.78 -13.51
CA TYR A 118 2.62 13.72 -12.39
C TYR A 118 3.87 14.57 -12.13
N GLY A 119 4.97 14.29 -12.81
CA GLY A 119 6.25 14.99 -12.69
C GLY A 119 7.34 14.15 -12.02
N GLY A 120 8.50 14.78 -11.83
CA GLY A 120 9.68 14.11 -11.29
C GLY A 120 9.56 13.71 -9.81
N GLY A 121 10.30 12.68 -9.44
CA GLY A 121 10.31 12.10 -8.11
C GLY A 121 9.10 11.20 -7.81
N TRP A 122 8.91 10.90 -6.52
CA TRP A 122 7.76 10.15 -6.03
C TRP A 122 6.53 11.04 -5.90
N LYS A 123 5.40 10.59 -6.44
CA LYS A 123 4.09 11.24 -6.37
C LYS A 123 3.05 10.23 -5.91
N ARG A 124 2.09 10.67 -5.09
CA ARG A 124 0.94 9.84 -4.70
C ARG A 124 0.07 9.56 -5.93
N GLU A 125 -0.08 8.28 -6.26
CA GLU A 125 -1.05 7.82 -7.25
C GLU A 125 -2.43 7.85 -6.64
N ASN A 126 -2.65 7.03 -5.60
CA ASN A 126 -3.95 6.92 -4.96
C ASN A 126 -3.82 6.32 -3.56
N SER A 127 -4.91 6.38 -2.82
CA SER A 127 -5.10 5.74 -1.52
C SER A 127 -6.45 5.04 -1.48
N PHE A 128 -6.49 3.73 -1.27
CA PHE A 128 -7.74 2.97 -1.33
C PHE A 128 -7.80 1.86 -0.28
N LEU A 129 -9.01 1.39 0.00
CA LEU A 129 -9.27 0.36 1.00
C LEU A 129 -9.13 -1.04 0.41
N MET A 130 -8.78 -1.98 1.27
CA MET A 130 -8.95 -3.40 0.98
C MET A 130 -10.43 -3.77 0.91
N HIS A 131 -10.78 -4.70 0.03
CA HIS A 131 -12.14 -5.21 -0.07
C HIS A 131 -12.54 -5.98 1.18
N ARG A 132 -13.75 -5.69 1.66
CA ARG A 132 -14.32 -6.30 2.85
C ARG A 132 -14.45 -7.81 2.68
N GLY A 133 -14.02 -8.57 3.69
CA GLY A 133 -14.08 -10.03 3.73
C GLY A 133 -12.87 -10.73 3.10
N SER A 134 -12.28 -10.18 2.03
CA SER A 134 -11.15 -10.84 1.35
C SER A 134 -9.78 -10.23 1.63
N GLY A 135 -9.71 -8.97 2.08
CA GLY A 135 -8.43 -8.27 2.22
C GLY A 135 -7.73 -8.01 0.88
N ALA A 136 -8.42 -8.29 -0.24
CA ALA A 136 -7.87 -8.14 -1.57
C ALA A 136 -8.05 -6.71 -2.10
N PHE A 137 -7.25 -6.35 -3.10
CA PHE A 137 -7.41 -5.11 -3.85
C PHE A 137 -7.08 -5.30 -5.34
N CYS A 138 -7.59 -4.38 -6.14
CA CYS A 138 -7.26 -4.21 -7.55
C CYS A 138 -7.24 -2.71 -7.87
N TYR A 139 -6.27 -2.27 -8.65
CA TYR A 139 -6.14 -0.89 -9.05
C TYR A 139 -5.49 -0.76 -10.43
N GLY A 140 -6.13 -0.03 -11.33
CA GLY A 140 -5.58 0.28 -12.64
C GLY A 140 -5.12 1.73 -12.73
N PHE A 141 -3.95 1.94 -13.33
CA PHE A 141 -3.35 3.26 -13.54
C PHE A 141 -3.97 3.93 -14.76
N TYR A 142 -5.23 4.37 -14.64
CA TYR A 142 -5.97 5.01 -15.72
C TYR A 142 -5.91 6.53 -15.66
N LYS A 143 -6.44 7.18 -16.71
CA LYS A 143 -6.84 8.58 -16.61
C LYS A 143 -8.04 8.67 -15.67
N HIS A 144 -7.95 9.47 -14.61
CA HIS A 144 -9.01 9.61 -13.61
C HIS A 144 -9.71 10.97 -13.73
N GLN A 145 -11.02 10.99 -13.45
CA GLN A 145 -11.79 12.21 -13.21
C GLN A 145 -12.04 12.31 -11.71
N TRP A 146 -11.53 13.35 -11.06
CA TRP A 146 -11.64 13.53 -9.61
C TRP A 146 -11.72 15.01 -9.24
N ALA A 147 -12.66 15.35 -8.36
CA ALA A 147 -12.91 16.72 -7.91
C ALA A 147 -13.08 17.73 -9.07
N GLY A 148 -13.80 17.32 -10.12
CA GLY A 148 -14.04 18.15 -11.31
C GLY A 148 -12.84 18.33 -12.24
N SER A 149 -11.73 17.65 -11.97
CA SER A 149 -10.50 17.74 -12.76
C SER A 149 -10.11 16.40 -13.36
N SER A 150 -9.50 16.45 -14.54
CA SER A 150 -8.95 15.28 -15.20
C SER A 150 -7.47 15.12 -14.86
N HIS A 151 -7.12 13.94 -14.38
CA HIS A 151 -5.74 13.57 -14.02
C HIS A 151 -5.20 12.55 -15.01
N PRO A 152 -3.96 12.69 -15.48
CA PRO A 152 -3.35 11.69 -16.37
C PRO A 152 -3.15 10.37 -15.64
N SER A 153 -2.88 9.31 -16.41
CA SER A 153 -2.42 8.04 -15.83
C SER A 153 -1.08 8.27 -15.12
N GLY A 154 -0.97 7.82 -13.87
CA GLY A 154 0.30 7.84 -13.14
C GLY A 154 1.17 6.62 -13.39
N MET A 155 1.09 5.99 -14.56
CA MET A 155 2.11 5.04 -15.01
C MET A 155 3.48 5.72 -14.96
N GLY A 156 4.39 5.16 -14.16
CA GLY A 156 5.73 5.69 -13.93
C GLY A 156 6.77 4.62 -14.18
N LYS A 157 8.00 4.86 -13.71
CA LYS A 157 9.12 3.92 -13.84
C LYS A 157 9.20 2.92 -12.69
N ARG A 158 8.65 3.27 -11.53
CA ARG A 158 8.65 2.43 -10.32
C ARG A 158 7.41 2.70 -9.50
N TYR A 159 7.02 1.73 -8.70
CA TYR A 159 5.91 1.82 -7.77
C TYR A 159 6.37 1.48 -6.37
N ARG A 160 5.73 2.10 -5.39
CA ARG A 160 5.79 1.67 -4.01
C ARG A 160 4.41 1.74 -3.40
N ALA A 161 4.17 0.87 -2.43
CA ALA A 161 2.95 0.87 -1.66
C ALA A 161 3.30 0.83 -0.17
N THR A 162 2.59 1.62 0.64
CA THR A 162 2.70 1.61 2.10
C THR A 162 1.33 1.44 2.70
N ILE A 163 1.19 0.56 3.68
CA ILE A 163 -0.04 0.33 4.42
C ILE A 163 0.25 0.19 5.91
N ILE A 164 -0.66 0.72 6.72
CA ILE A 164 -0.56 0.64 8.17
C ILE A 164 -0.74 -0.80 8.65
N GLY A 165 0.15 -1.25 9.54
CA GLY A 165 0.05 -2.51 10.25
C GLY A 165 -1.28 -2.64 11.03
N PRO A 166 -1.99 -3.79 10.99
CA PRO A 166 -3.13 -4.00 11.88
C PRO A 166 -2.69 -4.07 13.34
N GLY A 167 -3.56 -3.58 14.23
CA GLY A 167 -3.28 -3.54 15.67
C GLY A 167 -2.10 -2.61 15.98
N VAL A 168 -1.05 -3.17 16.56
CA VAL A 168 0.18 -2.47 16.98
C VAL A 168 1.40 -2.84 16.12
N THR A 169 1.18 -3.53 14.99
CA THR A 169 2.27 -3.98 14.09
C THR A 169 2.85 -2.82 13.26
N PRO A 170 4.08 -2.97 12.72
CA PRO A 170 4.71 -1.97 11.85
C PRO A 170 3.94 -1.68 10.57
N ASP A 171 4.19 -0.52 9.99
CA ASP A 171 3.76 -0.22 8.63
C ASP A 171 4.53 -1.08 7.62
N ILE A 172 3.80 -1.62 6.65
CA ILE A 172 4.31 -2.53 5.64
C ILE A 172 4.61 -1.77 4.36
N PHE A 173 5.73 -2.11 3.74
CA PHE A 173 6.21 -1.51 2.52
C PHE A 173 6.41 -2.55 1.43
N TRP A 174 6.01 -2.18 0.22
CA TRP A 174 6.30 -2.92 -1.00
C TRP A 174 6.83 -1.94 -2.06
N ALA A 175 7.74 -2.40 -2.91
CA ALA A 175 8.14 -1.66 -4.10
C ALA A 175 8.57 -2.60 -5.22
N ALA A 176 8.39 -2.13 -6.46
CA ALA A 176 8.85 -2.80 -7.66
C ALA A 176 9.15 -1.78 -8.75
N ASP A 177 9.93 -2.20 -9.73
CA ASP A 177 10.00 -1.48 -11.01
C ASP A 177 8.66 -1.62 -11.75
N ALA A 178 8.34 -0.61 -12.55
CA ALA A 178 7.14 -0.66 -13.37
C ALA A 178 7.28 -1.69 -14.49
N LEU A 179 6.14 -2.11 -15.03
CA LEU A 179 6.13 -2.97 -16.20
C LEU A 179 6.71 -2.22 -17.42
N GLY A 180 7.32 -2.97 -18.33
CA GLY A 180 7.81 -2.46 -19.61
C GLY A 180 6.72 -2.37 -20.67
N ALA A 181 7.11 -2.55 -21.93
CA ALA A 181 6.15 -2.78 -23.00
C ALA A 181 5.28 -4.02 -22.71
N TYR A 182 4.07 -4.07 -23.28
CA TYR A 182 3.14 -5.19 -23.06
C TYR A 182 3.79 -6.53 -23.39
N ASP A 183 3.82 -7.42 -22.40
CA ASP A 183 4.27 -8.80 -22.52
C ASP A 183 3.08 -9.73 -22.30
N ARG A 184 2.66 -10.43 -23.36
CA ARG A 184 1.48 -11.30 -23.33
C ARG A 184 1.65 -12.50 -22.41
N ASP A 185 2.83 -13.12 -22.41
CA ASP A 185 3.02 -14.39 -21.69
C ASP A 185 3.12 -14.13 -20.18
N PHE A 186 3.78 -13.03 -19.82
CA PHE A 186 3.76 -12.54 -18.44
C PHE A 186 2.34 -12.16 -18.00
N ASP A 187 1.61 -11.41 -18.82
CA ASP A 187 0.25 -10.97 -18.51
C ASP A 187 -0.71 -12.15 -18.31
N LEU A 188 -0.62 -13.20 -19.14
CA LEU A 188 -1.40 -14.43 -18.96
C LEU A 188 -1.04 -15.19 -17.68
N THR A 189 0.24 -15.22 -17.31
CA THR A 189 0.67 -15.81 -16.03
C THR A 189 0.08 -15.06 -14.85
N GLN A 190 0.11 -13.72 -14.90
CA GLN A 190 -0.47 -12.88 -13.86
C GLN A 190 -2.00 -12.95 -13.83
N HIS A 191 -2.64 -13.11 -14.98
CA HIS A 191 -4.09 -13.30 -15.09
C HIS A 191 -4.56 -14.57 -14.35
N GLU A 192 -3.82 -15.68 -14.46
CA GLU A 192 -4.14 -16.90 -13.70
C GLU A 192 -3.92 -16.71 -12.19
N LEU A 193 -2.84 -16.03 -11.78
CA LEU A 193 -2.63 -15.67 -10.38
C LEU A 193 -3.76 -14.76 -9.85
N GLN A 194 -4.19 -13.81 -10.66
CA GLN A 194 -5.27 -12.88 -10.34
C GLN A 194 -6.60 -13.61 -10.11
N LYS A 195 -6.93 -14.62 -10.92
CA LYS A 195 -8.11 -15.47 -10.69
C LYS A 195 -8.08 -16.18 -9.33
N GLN A 196 -6.90 -16.63 -8.90
CA GLN A 196 -6.73 -17.28 -7.60
C GLN A 196 -6.98 -16.29 -6.45
N PHE A 197 -6.39 -15.09 -6.51
CA PHE A 197 -6.60 -14.02 -5.53
C PHE A 197 -8.07 -13.60 -5.40
N TYR A 198 -8.80 -13.63 -6.51
CA TYR A 198 -10.20 -13.21 -6.53
C TYR A 198 -11.20 -14.35 -6.33
N SER A 199 -10.72 -15.57 -6.11
CA SER A 199 -11.58 -16.69 -5.79
C SER A 199 -12.40 -16.36 -4.53
N GLY A 200 -13.72 -16.24 -4.68
CA GLY A 200 -14.63 -15.87 -3.60
C GLY A 200 -14.93 -14.37 -3.40
N THR A 201 -14.40 -13.46 -4.23
CA THR A 201 -14.82 -12.04 -4.20
C THR A 201 -15.38 -11.58 -5.55
N LYS A 202 -16.39 -10.71 -5.51
CA LYS A 202 -16.96 -10.04 -6.70
C LYS A 202 -16.47 -8.61 -6.87
N ALA A 203 -15.66 -8.12 -5.93
CA ALA A 203 -15.26 -6.71 -5.89
C ALA A 203 -14.15 -6.39 -6.90
N CYS A 204 -13.32 -7.39 -7.22
CA CYS A 204 -12.35 -7.35 -8.30
C CYS A 204 -12.70 -8.39 -9.37
N ARG A 205 -12.25 -8.14 -10.59
CA ARG A 205 -12.33 -9.08 -11.71
C ARG A 205 -10.96 -9.19 -12.35
N ALA A 206 -10.60 -10.39 -12.80
CA ALA A 206 -9.39 -10.56 -13.56
C ALA A 206 -9.49 -9.77 -14.88
N VAL A 207 -8.43 -9.05 -15.23
CA VAL A 207 -8.35 -8.15 -16.40
C VAL A 207 -7.41 -8.67 -17.45
#